data_AF-A0A0A8UPZ7-F1
#
_entry.id   AF-A0A0A8UPZ7-F1
#
_cell.length_a   1.000
_cell.length_b   1.000
_cell.length_c   1.000
_cell.angle_alpha   90.00
_cell.angle_beta   90.00
_cell.angle_gamma   90.00
#
_symmetry.space_group_name_H-M   'P 1'
#
loop_
_entity.id
_entity.type
_entity.pdbx_description
1 polymer ?
#
loop_
_entity_poly.entity_id
_entity_poly.type
_entity_poly.pdbx_seq_one_letter_code
_entity_poly.pdbx_strand_id
1 'polypeptide(L)'
;MTIKATFFGPKSSGKTKLIRFLSFSEPLNHKYLPTIGYDFYTLTNQTGHNIQIWEGSLARRINFIQREAGKDIIDLEELNDIIAQKSNQSVHNSQPA
;
A
#
# COMPACT_ATOMS: atom_id res chain seq x y z
N MET A 1 -22.02 12.47 -3.16
CA MET A 1 -21.64 11.05 -2.93
C MET A 1 -20.13 10.95 -2.82
N THR A 2 -19.62 10.10 -1.92
CA THR A 2 -18.18 9.92 -1.70
C THR A 2 -17.80 8.47 -1.83
N ILE A 3 -16.79 8.18 -2.65
CA ILE A 3 -16.21 6.85 -2.80
C ILE A 3 -14.90 6.82 -2.02
N LYS A 4 -14.67 5.77 -1.24
CA LYS A 4 -13.41 5.54 -0.53
C LYS A 4 -12.68 4.38 -1.21
N ALA A 5 -11.44 4.62 -1.64
CA ALA A 5 -10.58 3.63 -2.26
C ALA A 5 -9.31 3.45 -1.41
N THR A 6 -8.98 2.21 -1.08
CA THR A 6 -7.78 1.88 -0.30
C THR A 6 -6.86 0.98 -1.12
N PHE A 7 -5.59 1.35 -1.21
CA PHE A 7 -4.60 0.60 -1.97
C PHE A 7 -3.74 -0.26 -1.04
N PHE A 8 -3.78 -1.57 -1.25
CA PHE A 8 -2.96 -2.55 -0.54
C PHE A 8 -1.98 -3.21 -1.50
N GLY A 9 -0.79 -3.55 -0.99
CA GLY A 9 0.21 -4.30 -1.76
C GLY A 9 1.61 -4.19 -1.16
N PRO A 10 2.57 -5.00 -1.64
CA PRO A 10 3.93 -5.04 -1.12
C PRO A 10 4.65 -3.69 -1.12
N LYS A 11 5.73 -3.58 -0.34
CA LYS A 11 6.67 -2.45 -0.46
C LYS A 11 7.16 -2.34 -1.90
N SER A 12 7.33 -1.12 -2.41
CA SER A 12 7.79 -0.86 -3.77
C SER A 12 6.89 -1.37 -4.90
N SER A 13 5.64 -1.77 -4.65
CA SER A 13 4.70 -2.23 -5.68
C SER A 13 4.14 -1.12 -6.59
N GLY A 14 4.65 0.11 -6.50
CA GLY A 14 4.23 1.25 -7.33
C GLY A 14 2.93 1.96 -6.93
N LYS A 15 2.30 1.61 -5.80
CA LYS A 15 1.06 2.26 -5.31
C LYS A 15 1.17 3.78 -5.28
N THR A 16 2.18 4.32 -4.61
CA THR A 16 2.43 5.76 -4.50
C THR A 16 2.59 6.41 -5.87
N LYS A 17 3.30 5.76 -6.79
CA LYS A 17 3.51 6.27 -8.15
C LYS A 17 2.21 6.34 -8.93
N LEU A 18 1.41 5.28 -8.84
CA LEU A 18 0.10 5.21 -9.50
C LEU A 18 -0.86 6.27 -8.95
N ILE A 19 -0.94 6.41 -7.61
CA ILE A 19 -1.82 7.37 -6.97
C ILE A 19 -1.42 8.79 -7.35
N ARG A 20 -0.13 9.14 -7.30
CA ARG A 20 0.36 10.47 -7.67
C ARG A 20 0.14 10.79 -9.15
N PHE A 21 0.33 9.81 -10.03
CA PHE A 21 0.01 9.96 -11.45
C PHE A 21 -1.48 10.23 -11.69
N LEU A 22 -2.36 9.42 -11.08
CA LEU A 22 -3.81 9.57 -11.23
C LEU A 22 -4.35 10.85 -10.58
N SER A 23 -3.74 11.28 -9.48
CA SER A 23 -4.21 12.40 -8.65
C SER A 23 -3.69 13.76 -9.11
N PHE A 24 -2.43 13.80 -9.55
CA PHE A 24 -1.69 15.05 -9.77
C PHE A 24 -1.00 15.10 -11.13
N SER A 25 -1.18 14.08 -11.99
CA SER A 25 -0.47 13.95 -13.26
C SER A 25 1.05 14.00 -13.11
N GLU A 26 1.57 13.59 -11.95
CA GLU A 26 3.01 13.53 -11.69
C GLU A 26 3.69 12.47 -12.57
N PRO A 27 4.90 12.74 -13.09
CA PRO A 27 5.65 11.76 -13.85
C PRO A 27 6.01 10.54 -13.00
N LEU A 28 5.90 9.35 -13.60
CA LEU A 28 6.19 8.06 -12.94
C LEU A 28 7.67 7.83 -12.59
N ASN A 29 8.57 8.72 -13.03
CA ASN A 29 10.02 8.57 -12.89
C ASN A 29 10.60 9.03 -11.53
N HIS A 30 9.79 9.52 -10.60
CA HIS A 30 10.31 10.05 -9.33
C HIS A 30 10.95 8.99 -8.43
N LYS A 31 11.92 9.44 -7.63
CA LYS A 31 12.63 8.63 -6.62
C LYS A 31 11.63 8.07 -5.60
N TYR A 32 11.76 6.78 -5.30
CA TYR A 32 10.88 6.13 -4.31
C TYR A 32 11.06 6.77 -2.93
N LEU A 33 10.00 7.41 -2.46
CA LEU A 33 9.86 7.83 -1.08
C LEU A 33 8.86 6.88 -0.42
N PRO A 34 9.27 6.08 0.56
CA PRO A 34 8.36 5.17 1.22
C PRO A 34 7.30 5.96 2.03
N THR A 35 6.03 5.58 1.91
CA THR A 35 4.91 6.07 2.73
C THR A 35 5.10 5.71 4.21
N ILE A 36 4.83 6.64 5.13
CA ILE A 36 4.87 6.41 6.59
C ILE A 36 3.44 6.34 7.11
N GLY A 37 3.01 5.17 7.60
CA GLY A 37 1.64 5.02 8.11
C GLY A 37 0.62 5.06 6.99
N TYR A 38 -0.10 6.18 6.86
CA TYR A 38 -1.12 6.41 5.84
C TYR A 38 -0.98 7.79 5.19
N ASP A 39 -1.01 7.81 3.86
CA ASP A 39 -1.20 9.01 3.05
C ASP A 39 -2.66 9.10 2.59
N PHE A 40 -3.19 10.33 2.55
CA PHE A 40 -4.58 10.61 2.23
C PHE A 40 -4.68 11.61 1.09
N TYR A 41 -5.46 11.26 0.07
CA TYR A 41 -5.73 12.15 -1.05
C TYR A 41 -7.24 12.23 -1.29
N THR A 42 -7.73 13.41 -1.66
CA THR A 42 -9.12 13.57 -2.10
C THR A 42 -9.11 14.10 -3.53
N LEU A 43 -9.74 13.36 -4.44
CA LEU A 43 -9.97 13.77 -5.82
C LEU A 43 -11.42 14.17 -5.95
N THR A 44 -11.66 15.36 -6.48
CA THR A 44 -13.01 15.84 -6.79
C THR A 44 -13.16 15.89 -8.29
N ASN A 45 -14.18 15.21 -8.83
CA ASN A 45 -14.46 15.25 -10.25
C ASN A 45 -15.24 16.54 -10.62
N GLN A 46 -15.42 16.77 -11.93
CA GLN A 46 -16.15 17.95 -12.45
C GLN A 46 -17.63 18.00 -12.05
N THR A 47 -18.21 16.86 -11.64
CA THR A 47 -19.60 16.77 -11.16
C THR A 47 -19.71 16.88 -9.63
N GLY A 48 -18.62 17.18 -8.91
CA GLY A 48 -18.60 17.34 -7.46
C GLY A 48 -18.58 16.04 -6.64
N HIS A 49 -18.38 14.88 -7.28
CA HIS A 49 -18.17 13.61 -6.59
C HIS A 49 -16.74 13.52 -6.06
N ASN A 50 -16.61 13.04 -4.82
CA ASN A 50 -15.33 12.92 -4.13
C ASN A 50 -14.87 11.47 -4.09
N ILE A 51 -13.62 11.23 -4.48
CA ILE A 51 -12.90 9.97 -4.27
C ILE A 51 -11.83 10.23 -3.21
N GLN A 52 -11.94 9.54 -2.09
CA GLN A 52 -10.91 9.57 -1.04
C GLN A 52 -10.00 8.36 -1.23
N ILE A 53 -8.72 8.63 -1.49
CA ILE A 53 -7.68 7.62 -1.66
C ILE A 53 -6.88 7.50 -0.37
N TRP A 54 -6.77 6.28 0.13
CA TRP A 54 -6.05 5.93 1.35
C TRP A 54 -4.91 4.98 0.95
N GLU A 55 -3.67 5.44 1.09
CA GLU A 55 -2.48 4.63 0.85
C GLU A 55 -1.82 4.30 2.19
N GLY A 56 -1.76 3.01 2.55
CA GLY A 56 -1.11 2.56 3.77
C GLY A 56 0.19 1.80 3.51
N SER A 57 1.19 2.00 4.36
CA SER A 57 2.30 1.05 4.53
C SER A 57 2.09 0.27 5.82
N LEU A 58 1.57 -0.96 5.70
CA LEU A 58 1.26 -1.83 6.84
C LEU A 58 2.52 -2.10 7.69
N ALA A 59 3.64 -2.44 7.07
CA ALA A 59 4.91 -2.68 7.76
C ALA A 59 5.35 -1.48 8.60
N ARG A 60 5.24 -0.25 8.07
CA ARG A 60 5.61 0.94 8.84
C ARG A 60 4.61 1.30 9.92
N ARG A 61 3.32 1.04 9.69
CA ARG A 61 2.29 1.27 10.71
C ARG A 61 2.50 0.33 11.90
N ILE A 62 2.82 -0.94 11.64
CA ILE A 62 3.13 -1.92 12.67
C ILE A 62 4.41 -1.53 13.41
N ASN A 63 5.49 -1.16 12.70
CA ASN A 63 6.72 -0.67 13.34
C ASN A 63 6.49 0.56 14.24
N PHE A 64 5.67 1.51 13.77
CA PHE A 64 5.30 2.67 14.60
C PHE A 64 4.56 2.23 15.86
N ILE A 65 3.53 1.39 15.74
CA ILE A 65 2.75 0.90 16.88
C ILE A 65 3.63 0.14 17.87
N GLN A 66 4.53 -0.73 17.40
CA GLN A 66 5.45 -1.49 18.25
C GLN A 66 6.41 -0.59 19.02
N ARG A 67 6.96 0.43 18.35
CA ARG A 67 7.82 1.42 18.99
C ARG A 67 7.07 2.21 20.08
N GLU A 68 5.88 2.71 19.77
CA GLU A 68 5.08 3.47 20.75
C GLU A 68 4.56 2.58 21.89
N ALA A 69 4.31 1.29 21.62
CA ALA A 69 3.91 0.31 22.63
C ALA A 69 5.08 -0.22 23.47
N GLY A 70 6.33 0.02 23.05
CA GLY A 70 7.53 -0.52 23.68
C GLY A 70 7.61 -2.05 23.68
N LYS A 71 6.90 -2.70 22.75
CA LYS A 71 6.82 -4.17 22.63
C LYS A 71 6.77 -4.55 21.16
N ASP A 72 7.52 -5.56 20.79
CA ASP A 72 7.38 -6.20 19.49
C ASP A 72 6.17 -7.12 19.51
N ILE A 73 5.11 -6.69 18.83
CA ILE A 73 3.81 -7.37 18.78
C ILE A 73 3.77 -8.33 17.58
N ILE A 74 4.48 -8.00 16.49
CA ILE A 74 4.51 -8.73 15.23
C ILE A 74 5.95 -8.73 14.69
N ASP A 75 6.47 -9.92 14.39
CA ASP A 75 7.69 -10.05 13.59
C ASP A 75 7.35 -9.78 12.11
N LEU A 76 7.77 -8.61 11.62
CA LEU A 76 7.49 -8.19 10.25
C LEU A 76 8.35 -8.91 9.22
N GLU A 77 9.53 -9.40 9.59
CA GLU A 77 10.37 -10.18 8.67
C GLU A 77 9.73 -11.55 8.47
N GLU A 78 9.37 -12.23 9.55
CA GLU A 78 8.68 -13.52 9.51
C GLU A 78 7.36 -13.43 8.71
N LEU A 79 6.55 -12.39 8.95
CA LEU A 79 5.29 -12.21 8.24
C LEU A 79 5.49 -12.00 6.73
N ASN A 80 6.51 -11.23 6.33
CA ASN A 80 6.83 -11.01 4.93
C ASN A 80 7.31 -12.30 4.26
N ASP A 81 8.12 -13.10 4.97
CA ASP A 81 8.60 -14.39 4.48
C ASP A 81 7.44 -15.38 4.27
N ILE A 82 6.50 -15.47 5.22
CA ILE A 82 5.29 -16.29 5.09
C ILE A 82 4.45 -15.86 3.88
N ILE A 83 4.27 -14.55 3.66
CA ILE A 83 3.50 -14.03 2.52
C ILE A 83 4.20 -14.38 1.20
N ALA A 84 5.52 -14.19 1.12
CA ALA A 84 6.31 -14.51 -0.07
C ALA A 84 6.24 -16.01 -0.41
N GLN A 85 6.41 -16.87 0.59
CA GLN A 85 6.29 -18.32 0.43
C GLN A 85 4.90 -18.74 -0.07
N LYS A 86 3.82 -18.19 0.52
CA LYS A 86 2.45 -18.47 0.07
C LYS A 86 2.16 -17.95 -1.33
N SER A 87 2.69 -16.78 -1.71
CA SER A 87 2.54 -16.26 -3.07
C SER A 87 3.23 -17.17 -4.10
N ASN A 88 4.42 -17.68 -3.80
CA ASN A 88 5.14 -18.60 -4.69
C ASN A 88 4.47 -19.97 -4.79
N GLN A 89 3.87 -20.48 -3.71
CA GLN A 89 3.08 -21.72 -3.74
C GLN A 89 1.79 -21.59 -4.56
N SER A 90 1.15 -20.43 -4.54
CA SER A 90 -0.07 -20.19 -5.33
C SER A 90 0.16 -20.16 -6.84
N VAL A 91 1.36 -19.77 -7.29
CA VAL A 91 1.74 -19.73 -8.72
C VAL A 91 2.02 -21.13 -9.28
N HIS A 92 2.50 -22.06 -8.45
CA HIS A 92 2.87 -23.40 -8.91
C HIS A 92 1.66 -24.34 -9.13
N ASN A 93 0.52 -24.06 -8.49
CA ASN A 93 -0.72 -24.84 -8.64
C ASN A 93 -1.60 -24.41 -9.83
N SER A 94 -1.16 -23.41 -10.61
CA SER A 94 -1.90 -22.87 -11.76
C SER A 94 -1.36 -23.30 -13.14
N GLN A 95 -0.48 -24.32 -13.20
CA GLN A 95 -0.17 -24.94 -14.49
C GLN A 95 -1.32 -25.88 -14.91
N PRO A 96 -1.93 -25.70 -16.10
CA PRO A 96 -2.94 -26.61 -16.58
C PRO A 96 -2.30 -27.96 -16.90
N ALA A 97 -3.00 -29.03 -16.54
CA ALA A 97 -2.73 -30.39 -17.01
C ALA A 97 -2.88 -30.49 -18.53
#